data_AF-A0A4Q3TJZ3-F1
#
_entry.id   AF-A0A4Q3TJZ3-F1
#
_cell.length_a   1.000
_cell.length_b   1.000
_cell.length_c   1.000
_cell.angle_alpha   90.00
_cell.angle_beta   90.00
_cell.angle_gamma   90.00
#
_symmetry.space_group_name_H-M   'P 1'
#
loop_
_entity.id
_entity.type
_entity.pdbx_description
1 polymer ?
#
loop_
_entity_poly.entity_id
_entity_poly.type
_entity_poly.pdbx_seq_one_letter_code
_entity_poly.pdbx_strand_id
1 'polypeptide(L)' 'MPHGQLWEVRTAGQFDLQMHETQEQAFLAAATAARRRYETQGVPTGLRIQSPDRLWRQLDLTVDGEFLEQPLAL' A
#
# COMPACT_ATOMS: atom_id res chain seq x y z
N MET A 1 -14.15 8.92 -1.46
CA MET A 1 -14.11 9.12 -2.93
C MET A 1 -13.89 7.74 -3.57
N PRO A 2 -14.29 7.47 -4.82
CA PRO A 2 -14.06 6.14 -5.39
C PRO A 2 -12.54 5.95 -5.58
N HIS A 3 -11.94 5.11 -4.74
CA HIS A 3 -10.52 4.79 -4.82
C HIS A 3 -10.29 4.00 -6.11
N GLY A 4 -9.27 4.38 -6.88
CA GLY A 4 -8.77 3.59 -8.00
C GLY A 4 -8.22 2.24 -7.54
N GLN A 5 -7.59 1.52 -8.47
CA GLN A 5 -6.99 0.20 -8.18
C GLN A 5 -5.99 0.28 -7.02
N LEU A 6 -6.22 -0.46 -5.94
CA LEU A 6 -5.32 -0.51 -4.79
C LEU A 6 -4.19 -1.52 -5.04
N TRP A 7 -2.97 -1.18 -4.62
CA TRP A 7 -1.82 -2.07 -4.66
C TRP A 7 -1.67 -2.80 -3.33
N GLU A 8 -1.45 -4.11 -3.37
CA GLU A 8 -1.43 -4.94 -2.17
C GLU A 8 -0.02 -5.39 -1.79
N VAL A 9 0.34 -5.20 -0.53
CA VAL A 9 1.52 -5.77 0.12
C VAL A 9 1.02 -6.81 1.12
N ARG A 10 1.27 -8.09 0.83
CA ARG A 10 0.83 -9.24 1.65
C ARG A 10 1.96 -9.78 2.49
N THR A 11 1.67 -10.17 3.73
CA THR A 11 2.58 -10.96 4.55
C THR A 11 2.43 -12.44 4.16
N ALA A 12 3.50 -13.05 3.62
CA ALA A 12 3.46 -14.45 3.19
C ALA A 12 3.26 -15.38 4.39
N GLY A 13 2.28 -16.29 4.29
CA GLY A 13 1.80 -17.10 5.42
C GLY A 13 2.54 -18.41 5.70
N GLN A 14 3.71 -18.69 5.11
CA GLN A 14 4.33 -20.01 5.30
C GLN A 14 5.84 -20.13 5.09
N PHE A 15 6.52 -19.08 4.65
CA PHE A 15 7.98 -19.03 4.67
C PHE A 15 8.34 -17.80 5.49
N ASP A 16 9.04 -18.03 6.60
CA ASP A 16 9.68 -16.99 7.40
C ASP A 16 10.53 -16.12 6.47
N LEU A 17 9.94 -15.04 5.96
CA LEU A 17 10.69 -13.91 5.45
C LEU A 17 11.26 -13.20 6.67
N GLN A 18 12.31 -13.78 7.24
CA GLN A 18 13.30 -12.97 7.93
C GLN A 18 13.82 -11.96 6.88
N MET A 19 13.86 -10.65 7.09
CA MET A 19 13.52 -9.82 8.24
C MET A 19 13.58 -8.37 7.72
N HIS A 20 12.54 -7.55 7.94
CA HIS A 20 12.48 -6.09 7.74
C HIS A 20 12.72 -5.48 6.33
N GLU A 21 13.82 -5.79 5.63
CA GLU A 21 14.18 -5.15 4.35
C GLU A 21 13.21 -5.49 3.20
N THR A 22 12.71 -6.72 3.14
CA THR A 22 11.80 -7.17 2.06
C THR A 22 10.42 -6.53 2.16
N GLN A 23 9.95 -6.21 3.36
CA GLN A 23 8.69 -5.50 3.56
C GLN A 23 8.82 -4.03 3.17
N GLU A 24 9.94 -3.38 3.52
CA GLU A 24 10.23 -2.01 3.11
C GLU A 24 10.37 -1.90 1.59
N GLN A 25 11.07 -2.85 0.95
CA GLN A 25 11.17 -2.90 -0.51
C GLN A 25 9.82 -3.16 -1.20
N ALA A 26 9.01 -4.07 -0.66
CA ALA A 26 7.65 -4.31 -1.18
C ALA A 26 6.77 -3.06 -1.05
N PHE A 27 6.89 -2.35 0.08
CA PHE A 27 6.23 -1.07 0.28
C PHE A 27 6.71 -0.02 -0.73
N LEU A 28 8.01 0.16 -0.90
CA LEU A 28 8.59 1.13 -1.84
C LEU A 28 8.17 0.83 -3.29
N ALA A 29 8.17 -0.44 -3.68
CA ALA A 29 7.73 -0.87 -5.01
C ALA A 29 6.24 -0.55 -5.22
N ALA A 30 5.39 -0.88 -4.25
CA ALA A 30 3.97 -0.59 -4.32
C ALA A 30 3.70 0.93 -4.31
N ALA A 31 4.39 1.68 -3.45
CA ALA A 31 4.30 3.14 -3.37
C ALA A 31 4.70 3.80 -4.69
N THR A 32 5.78 3.33 -5.32
CA THR A 32 6.23 3.79 -6.64
C THR A 32 5.21 3.48 -7.73
N ALA A 33 4.61 2.29 -7.71
CA ALA A 33 3.58 1.90 -8.67
C ALA A 33 2.31 2.76 -8.52
N ALA A 34 1.86 3.00 -7.29
CA ALA A 34 0.76 3.89 -6.97
C ALA A 34 1.03 5.32 -7.46
N ARG A 35 2.21 5.88 -7.15
CA ARG A 35 2.60 7.22 -7.59
C ARG A 35 2.62 7.37 -9.11
N ARG A 36 3.29 6.44 -9.81
CA ARG A 36 3.32 6.44 -11.28
C ARG A 36 1.92 6.36 -11.89
N ARG A 37 1.02 5.57 -11.29
CA ARG A 37 -0.37 5.44 -11.78
C ARG A 37 -1.13 6.76 -11.64
N TYR A 38 -1.00 7.42 -10.48
CA TYR A 38 -1.60 8.74 -10.25
C TYR A 38 -1.04 9.79 -11.22
N GLU A 39 0.27 9.86 -11.40
CA GLU A 39 0.93 10.79 -12.34
C GLU A 39 0.48 10.56 -13.78
N THR A 40 0.29 9.30 -14.19
CA THR A 40 -0.08 8.95 -15.57
C THR A 40 -1.56 9.14 -15.87
N GLN A 41 -2.44 8.91 -14.89
CA GLN A 41 -3.90 8.82 -15.11
C GLN A 41 -4.73 9.85 -14.36
N GLY A 42 -4.15 10.56 -13.39
CA GLY A 42 -4.86 11.48 -12.50
C GLY A 42 -5.86 10.80 -11.57
N VAL A 43 -5.83 9.47 -11.46
CA VAL A 43 -6.79 8.70 -10.64
C VAL A 43 -6.22 8.50 -9.24
N PRO A 44 -6.88 8.98 -8.17
CA PRO A 44 -6.48 8.73 -6.79
C PRO A 44 -6.38 7.22 -6.52
N THR A 45 -5.24 6.79 -5.97
CA THR A 45 -4.90 5.39 -5.75
C THR A 45 -4.24 5.24 -4.37
N GLY A 46 -4.03 4.01 -3.91
CA GLY A 46 -3.47 3.75 -2.59
C GLY A 46 -2.81 2.39 -2.47
N LEU A 47 -2.41 2.08 -1.25
CA LEU A 47 -1.79 0.84 -0.83
C LEU A 47 -2.70 0.14 0.16
N ARG A 48 -2.74 -1.19 0.11
CA ARG A 48 -3.24 -2.04 1.18
C ARG A 48 -2.09 -2.89 1.69
N ILE A 49 -1.77 -2.75 2.97
CA ILE A 49 -0.66 -3.45 3.61
C ILE A 49 -1.23 -4.38 4.65
N GLN A 50 -0.88 -5.66 4.55
CA GLN A 50 -1.19 -6.63 5.58
C GLN A 50 -0.13 -6.56 6.68
N SER A 51 -0.54 -6.35 7.93
CA SER A 51 0.33 -6.41 9.09
C SER A 51 0.65 -7.87 9.48
N PRO A 52 1.65 -8.09 10.35
CA PRO A 52 2.02 -9.43 10.81
C PRO A 52 0.88 -10.19 11.51
N ASP A 53 -0.02 -9.47 12.17
CA ASP A 53 -1.26 -9.97 12.79
C ASP A 53 -2.37 -10.29 11.77
N ARG A 54 -2.05 -10.21 10.46
CA ARG A 54 -2.94 -10.45 9.33
C ARG A 54 -4.08 -9.44 9.18
N LEU A 55 -4.06 -8.34 9.94
CA LEU A 55 -4.95 -7.21 9.71
C LEU A 55 -4.53 -6.46 8.45
N TRP A 56 -5.49 -5.82 7.80
CA TRP A 56 -5.22 -4.96 6.65
C TRP A 56 -5.19 -3.52 7.12
N ARG A 57 -4.27 -2.74 6.57
CA ARG A 57 -4.23 -1.27 6.67
C ARG A 57 -4.31 -0.69 5.27
N GLN A 58 -5.00 0.43 5.10
CA GLN A 58 -5.09 1.13 3.82
C GLN A 58 -4.39 2.48 3.94
N LEU A 59 -3.57 2.82 2.95
CA LEU A 59 -2.95 4.12 2.79
C LEU A 59 -3.41 4.71 1.48
N ASP A 60 -3.96 5.92 1.48
CA ASP A 60 -4.28 6.63 0.25
C ASP A 60 -3.17 7.59 -0.14
N LEU A 61 -2.87 7.65 -1.45
CA LEU A 61 -1.98 8.65 -2.01
C LEU A 61 -2.72 9.98 -2.13
N THR A 62 -2.20 11.01 -1.49
CA THR A 62 -2.71 12.39 -1.58
C THR A 62 -2.24 13.06 -2.86
N VAL A 63 -2.86 14.21 -3.17
CA VAL A 63 -2.46 15.07 -4.29
C VAL A 63 -1.03 15.61 -4.12
N ASP A 64 -0.57 15.74 -2.88
CA ASP A 64 0.80 16.15 -2.53
C ASP A 64 1.81 15.00 -2.66
N GLY A 65 1.32 13.80 -2.99
CA GLY A 65 2.14 12.60 -3.16
C GLY A 65 2.57 11.95 -1.84
N GLU A 66 1.85 12.22 -0.76
CA GLU A 66 2.04 11.59 0.55
C GLU A 66 1.07 10.42 0.73
N PHE A 67 1.44 9.44 1.55
CA PHE A 67 0.56 8.32 1.89
C PHE A 67 -0.07 8.57 3.26
N LEU A 68 -1.40 8.67 3.32
CA LEU A 68 -2.16 8.84 4.56
C LEU A 68 -2.92 7.58 4.92
N GLU A 69 -2.79 7.14 6.17
CA GLU A 69 -3.51 5.96 6.68
C GLU A 69 -5.00 6.28 6.80
N GLN A 70 -5.83 5.42 6.20
CA GLN A 70 -7.27 5.49 6.33
C GLN A 70 -7.70 4.79 7.63
N PRO A 71 -8.67 5.36 8.36
CA PRO A 71 -9.28 4.66 9.47
C PRO A 71 -9.91 3.36 8.94
N LEU A 72 -9.57 2.25 9.60
CA LEU A 72 -10.19 0.97 9.33
C LEU A 72 -11.70 1.10 9.55
N ALA A 73 -12.47 1.01 8.47
CA ALA A 73 -13.92 0.94 8.55
C ALA A 73 -14.27 -0.36 9.30
N LEU A 74 -14.72 -0.20 10.55
CA LEU A 74 -15.29 -1.25 11.40
C LEU A 74 -16.56 -1.83 10.79
#